data_AF-A0A954MZF3-F1
#
_entry.id   AF-A0A954MZF3-F1
#
_cell.length_a   1.000
_cell.length_b   1.000
_cell.length_c   1.000
_cell.angle_alpha   90.00
_cell.angle_beta   90.00
_cell.angle_gamma   90.00
#
_symmetry.space_group_name_H-M   'P 1'
#
loop_
_entity.id
_entity.type
_entity.pdbx_description
1 polymer ?
#
loop_
_entity_poly.entity_id
_entity_poly.type
_entity_poly.pdbx_seq_one_letter_code
_entity_poly.pdbx_strand_id
1 'polypeptide(L)'
;LLIKLSHNYKDPQYALGRFRLSFTTESKLEPRLKVSDDILAIVDTKPEDRTPADQNKLAGYYRSIAPALKPTRDQIAKLQKARPVYPQLPVMQELPADKQRETHIMVRGSFLTPGDRVEPAVLKAFNPLPKNVPENRIAVAKWLTDPQNPLTARVAVNRFWSQLFGKGLVVTEEDFGTQGELPSHPQLLDWLATEFVSNGWDMKALLKTIVMSSTYRQDSTTLPVHLEKDPDNRLLSRGARYRLEAEMIRDQALALSGLLNRTIGGPSVYPVQPEGIWRAAFNGQRTWATSKDDNRFRRGLYTFWRRTVPYPSMATFDAPSREICTIRRISTNTPLQAMITMNDPVFIEIAQALGRRIHKEGGDTPRDRIEFALQLCLVRPPQPEQIEPLLKLYESELAYYKSHPEEAAQLNENALNPLSDQYDKAELAAWTIIANVLLNMDGVLTKG
;
A
#
# COMPACT_ATOMS: atom_id res chain seq x y z
N LEU A 1 -53.90 56.37 2.62
CA LEU A 1 -53.84 54.99 3.15
C LEU A 1 -53.97 55.07 4.67
N LEU A 2 -55.08 54.61 5.25
CA LEU A 2 -55.23 54.57 6.71
C LEU A 2 -54.76 53.18 7.19
N ILE A 3 -53.59 53.10 7.84
CA ILE A 3 -53.07 51.83 8.38
C ILE A 3 -53.49 51.73 9.85
N LYS A 4 -54.32 50.75 10.17
CA LYS A 4 -54.75 50.45 11.54
C LYS A 4 -54.03 49.18 12.00
N LEU A 5 -53.12 49.31 12.96
CA LEU A 5 -52.41 48.17 13.55
C LEU A 5 -53.12 47.72 14.83
N SER A 6 -53.52 46.45 14.91
CA SER A 6 -54.12 45.86 16.11
C SER A 6 -53.13 44.87 16.73
N HIS A 7 -52.67 45.16 17.94
CA HIS A 7 -51.76 44.30 18.69
C HIS A 7 -52.55 43.41 19.65
N ASN A 8 -52.80 42.16 19.26
CA ASN A 8 -53.57 41.19 20.04
C ASN A 8 -52.65 40.23 20.81
N TYR A 9 -51.80 40.76 21.69
CA TYR A 9 -50.95 39.95 22.56
C TYR A 9 -51.42 40.07 24.01
N LYS A 10 -51.53 38.93 24.70
CA LYS A 10 -52.26 38.83 25.98
C LYS A 10 -51.49 39.34 27.20
N ASP A 11 -50.20 39.67 27.05
CA ASP A 11 -49.35 40.15 28.14
C ASP A 11 -49.16 41.68 28.05
N PRO A 12 -49.62 42.46 29.05
CA PRO A 12 -49.58 43.93 29.02
C PRO A 12 -48.16 44.52 29.12
N GLN A 13 -47.12 43.72 29.40
CA GLN A 13 -45.74 44.21 29.51
C GLN A 13 -44.96 44.19 28.18
N TYR A 14 -45.50 43.62 27.12
CA TYR A 14 -44.85 43.61 25.81
C TYR A 14 -45.45 44.67 24.88
N ALA A 15 -44.74 45.80 24.74
CA ALA A 15 -45.02 46.78 23.69
C ALA A 15 -44.19 46.45 22.43
N LEU A 16 -44.78 46.61 21.25
CA LEU A 16 -44.08 46.58 19.96
C LEU A 16 -43.01 47.70 19.95
N GLY A 17 -41.77 47.35 20.31
CA GLY A 17 -40.77 48.34 20.73
C GLY A 17 -40.33 49.34 19.66
N ARG A 18 -39.93 48.87 18.47
CA ARG A 18 -39.41 49.73 17.39
C ARG A 18 -39.84 49.21 16.03
N PHE A 19 -41.11 49.39 15.68
CA PHE A 19 -41.55 49.12 14.31
C PHE A 19 -41.36 50.37 13.45
N ARG A 20 -41.01 50.16 12.18
CA ARG A 20 -40.89 51.22 11.18
C ARG A 20 -41.76 50.83 10.00
N LEU A 21 -42.65 51.73 9.59
CA LEU A 21 -43.38 51.59 8.33
C LEU A 21 -42.59 52.31 7.24
N SER A 22 -42.51 51.68 6.08
CA SER A 22 -41.91 52.26 4.88
C SER A 22 -42.85 51.96 3.73
N PHE A 23 -43.12 52.96 2.90
CA PHE A 23 -43.95 52.80 1.71
C PHE A 23 -43.15 53.25 0.48
N THR A 24 -43.44 52.64 -0.66
CA THR A 24 -42.90 53.03 -1.96
C THR A 24 -44.02 53.07 -2.99
N THR A 25 -43.88 53.94 -3.97
CA THR A 25 -44.76 54.01 -5.14
C THR A 25 -44.21 53.21 -6.31
N GLU A 26 -43.02 52.62 -6.20
CA GLU A 26 -42.43 51.79 -7.25
C GLU A 26 -43.12 50.43 -7.35
N SER A 27 -43.56 50.07 -8.55
CA SER A 27 -44.20 48.80 -8.85
C SER A 27 -43.27 47.59 -8.81
N LYS A 28 -41.95 47.82 -8.78
CA LYS A 28 -40.90 46.79 -8.67
C LYS A 28 -39.85 47.25 -7.66
N LEU A 29 -39.98 46.79 -6.42
CA LEU A 29 -38.88 46.78 -5.47
C LEU A 29 -37.83 45.79 -5.98
N GLU A 30 -36.86 46.25 -6.77
CA GLU A 30 -35.61 45.51 -6.86
C GLU A 30 -34.98 45.55 -5.46
N PRO A 31 -34.71 44.39 -4.84
CA PRO A 31 -34.09 44.39 -3.52
C PRO A 31 -32.79 45.17 -3.63
N ARG A 32 -32.58 46.13 -2.71
CA ARG A 32 -31.29 46.81 -2.49
C ARG A 32 -30.19 45.81 -2.77
N LEU A 33 -29.27 46.19 -3.68
CA LEU A 33 -28.04 45.47 -3.98
C LEU A 33 -27.59 44.72 -2.72
N LYS A 34 -27.54 43.38 -2.77
CA LYS A 34 -27.08 42.53 -1.65
C LYS A 34 -25.57 42.73 -1.46
N VAL A 35 -25.20 43.93 -1.04
CA VAL A 35 -23.85 44.36 -0.72
C VAL A 35 -23.74 44.25 0.78
N SER A 36 -22.69 43.59 1.25
CA SER A 36 -22.43 43.47 2.68
C SER A 36 -22.15 44.85 3.27
N ASP A 37 -22.55 45.07 4.52
CA ASP A 37 -22.34 46.33 5.25
C ASP A 37 -20.87 46.78 5.22
N ASP A 38 -19.93 45.83 5.29
CA ASP A 38 -18.49 46.03 5.11
C ASP A 38 -18.09 46.74 3.80
N ILE A 39 -18.76 46.42 2.69
CA ILE A 39 -18.45 46.99 1.38
C ILE A 39 -19.13 48.35 1.24
N LEU A 40 -20.34 48.51 1.80
CA LEU A 40 -21.02 49.80 1.86
C LEU A 40 -20.20 50.82 2.65
N ALA A 41 -19.65 50.42 3.81
CA ALA A 41 -18.78 51.28 4.61
C ALA A 41 -17.53 51.75 3.84
N ILE A 42 -16.95 50.89 3.00
CA ILE A 42 -15.80 51.26 2.15
C ILE A 42 -16.22 52.20 0.99
N VAL A 43 -17.41 51.99 0.43
CA VAL A 43 -17.97 52.85 -0.62
C VAL A 43 -18.24 54.27 -0.10
N ASP A 44 -18.69 54.39 1.16
CA ASP A 44 -18.96 55.66 1.83
C ASP A 44 -17.68 56.46 2.14
N THR A 45 -16.52 55.81 2.23
CA THR A 45 -15.21 56.47 2.32
C THR A 45 -14.81 57.06 0.96
N LYS A 46 -14.34 58.32 0.95
CA LYS A 46 -13.87 59.00 -0.27
C LYS A 46 -12.74 58.21 -0.94
N PRO A 47 -12.66 58.18 -2.29
CA PRO A 47 -11.65 57.39 -3.00
C PRO A 47 -10.20 57.67 -2.57
N GLU A 48 -9.89 58.92 -2.23
CA GLU A 48 -8.55 59.38 -1.81
C GLU A 48 -8.16 58.88 -0.41
N ASP A 49 -9.15 58.58 0.43
CA ASP A 49 -8.97 58.16 1.82
C ASP A 49 -9.02 56.62 1.99
N ARG A 50 -9.22 55.88 0.89
CA ARG A 50 -9.30 54.40 0.92
C ARG A 50 -7.92 53.79 1.01
N THR A 51 -7.71 52.92 2.00
CA THR A 51 -6.44 52.18 2.16
C THR A 51 -6.25 51.16 1.03
N PRO A 52 -5.01 50.67 0.80
CA PRO A 52 -4.77 49.59 -0.16
C PRO A 52 -5.59 48.31 0.13
N ALA A 53 -5.87 48.03 1.40
CA ALA A 53 -6.71 46.90 1.80
C ALA A 53 -8.17 47.10 1.36
N ASP A 54 -8.71 48.32 1.53
CA ASP A 54 -10.07 48.67 1.12
C ASP A 54 -10.25 48.60 -0.39
N GLN A 55 -9.27 49.13 -1.15
CA GLN A 55 -9.26 49.05 -2.60
C GLN A 55 -9.25 47.59 -3.09
N ASN A 56 -8.42 46.74 -2.46
CA ASN A 56 -8.37 45.31 -2.79
C ASN A 56 -9.68 44.59 -2.45
N LYS A 57 -10.30 44.90 -1.31
CA LYS A 57 -11.58 44.30 -0.89
C LYS A 57 -12.72 44.72 -1.83
N LEU A 58 -12.78 46.00 -2.21
CA LEU A 58 -13.77 46.52 -3.15
C LEU A 58 -13.59 45.94 -4.56
N ALA A 59 -12.34 45.86 -5.06
CA ALA A 59 -12.03 45.23 -6.34
C ALA A 59 -12.38 43.73 -6.33
N GLY A 60 -12.10 43.02 -5.24
CA GLY A 60 -12.52 41.63 -5.05
C GLY A 60 -14.03 41.45 -5.11
N TYR A 61 -14.78 42.30 -4.39
CA TYR A 61 -16.25 42.27 -4.41
C TYR A 61 -16.80 42.60 -5.80
N TYR A 62 -16.31 43.67 -6.45
CA TYR A 62 -16.71 44.03 -7.81
C TYR A 62 -16.49 42.87 -8.79
N ARG A 63 -15.33 42.20 -8.71
CA ARG A 63 -15.04 41.04 -9.57
C ARG A 63 -16.03 39.89 -9.40
N SER A 64 -16.64 39.76 -8.23
CA SER A 64 -17.62 38.72 -7.93
C SER A 64 -19.02 38.99 -8.52
N ILE A 65 -19.38 40.27 -8.75
CA ILE A 65 -20.71 40.66 -9.24
C ILE A 65 -20.72 41.20 -10.68
N ALA A 66 -19.63 41.81 -11.16
CA ALA A 66 -19.58 42.54 -12.42
C ALA A 66 -20.10 41.70 -13.61
N PRO A 67 -21.08 42.18 -14.40
CA PRO A 67 -21.64 41.44 -15.54
C PRO A 67 -20.59 41.08 -16.60
N ALA A 68 -19.65 41.99 -16.87
CA ALA A 68 -18.56 41.79 -17.83
C ALA A 68 -17.65 40.60 -17.48
N LEU A 69 -17.56 40.24 -16.19
CA LEU A 69 -16.74 39.11 -15.72
C LEU A 69 -17.55 37.83 -15.54
N LYS A 70 -18.86 37.83 -15.82
CA LYS A 70 -19.71 36.64 -15.72
C LYS A 70 -19.16 35.47 -16.55
N PRO A 71 -18.76 35.63 -17.83
CA PRO A 71 -18.21 34.52 -18.62
C PRO A 71 -16.98 33.89 -17.97
N THR A 72 -16.07 34.72 -17.45
CA THR A 72 -14.85 34.27 -16.76
C THR A 72 -15.18 33.56 -15.44
N ARG A 73 -16.12 34.09 -14.64
CA ARG A 73 -16.57 33.43 -13.40
C ARG A 73 -17.20 32.06 -13.67
N ASP A 74 -18.02 31.96 -14.71
CA ASP A 74 -18.65 30.70 -15.11
C ASP A 74 -17.59 29.68 -15.57
N GLN A 75 -16.56 30.13 -16.30
CA GLN A 75 -15.42 29.29 -16.67
C GLN A 75 -14.62 28.82 -15.46
N ILE A 76 -14.32 29.72 -14.50
CA ILE A 76 -13.63 29.37 -13.25
C ILE A 76 -14.45 28.36 -12.46
N ALA A 77 -15.77 28.57 -12.32
CA ALA A 77 -16.66 27.66 -11.61
C ALA A 77 -16.71 26.27 -12.29
N LYS A 78 -16.73 26.23 -13.64
CA LYS A 78 -16.64 24.98 -14.40
C LYS A 78 -15.31 24.26 -14.14
N LEU A 79 -14.19 24.98 -14.16
CA LEU A 79 -12.86 24.42 -13.89
C LEU A 79 -12.71 23.97 -12.43
N GLN A 80 -13.27 24.69 -11.48
CA GLN A 80 -13.28 24.30 -10.06
C GLN A 80 -14.10 23.03 -9.84
N LYS A 81 -15.26 22.89 -10.50
CA LYS A 81 -16.06 21.66 -10.47
C LYS A 81 -15.37 20.48 -11.17
N ALA A 82 -14.63 20.76 -12.23
CA ALA A 82 -13.85 19.75 -12.97
C ALA A 82 -12.48 19.45 -12.33
N ARG A 83 -12.11 20.16 -11.25
CA ARG A 83 -10.82 19.96 -10.59
C ARG A 83 -10.77 18.54 -10.02
N PRO A 84 -9.74 17.75 -10.34
CA PRO A 84 -9.56 16.44 -9.74
C PRO A 84 -9.49 16.60 -8.22
N VAL A 85 -10.24 15.77 -7.49
CA VAL A 85 -10.09 15.68 -6.04
C VAL A 85 -8.79 14.92 -5.79
N TYR A 86 -7.74 15.67 -5.51
CA TYR A 86 -6.49 15.07 -5.04
C TYR A 86 -6.65 14.68 -3.57
N PRO A 87 -6.22 13.47 -3.18
CA PRO A 87 -6.12 13.15 -1.76
C PRO A 87 -5.20 14.17 -1.10
N GLN A 88 -5.72 14.90 -0.11
CA GLN A 88 -4.92 15.79 0.70
C GLN A 88 -4.12 14.94 1.69
N LEU A 89 -2.79 14.96 1.55
CA LEU A 89 -1.90 14.33 2.51
C LEU A 89 -1.46 15.40 3.52
N PRO A 90 -1.72 15.21 4.83
CA PRO A 90 -1.13 16.09 5.83
C PRO A 90 0.39 15.96 5.75
N VAL A 91 1.07 17.10 5.57
CA VAL A 91 2.53 17.16 5.63
C VAL A 91 2.96 17.71 6.97
N MET A 92 4.07 17.21 7.50
CA MET A 92 4.70 17.82 8.66
C MET A 92 5.44 19.08 8.20
N GLN A 93 5.05 20.23 8.76
CA GLN A 93 5.73 21.50 8.56
C GLN A 93 6.35 21.93 9.89
N GLU A 94 7.59 22.39 9.85
CA GLU A 94 8.26 22.96 11.01
C GLU A 94 7.56 24.25 11.43
N LEU A 95 7.33 24.42 12.72
CA LEU A 95 6.69 25.62 13.24
C LEU A 95 7.66 26.81 13.15
N PRO A 96 7.16 28.02 12.86
CA PRO A 96 7.94 29.25 13.00
C PRO A 96 8.59 29.33 14.39
N ALA A 97 9.76 29.97 14.49
CA ALA A 97 10.55 30.03 15.72
C ALA A 97 9.76 30.55 16.93
N ASP A 98 8.88 31.54 16.71
CA ASP A 98 7.98 32.13 17.71
C ASP A 98 6.82 31.21 18.14
N LYS A 99 6.62 30.09 17.44
CA LYS A 99 5.56 29.10 17.67
C LYS A 99 6.10 27.71 17.97
N GLN A 100 7.41 27.55 18.10
CA GLN A 100 8.01 26.26 18.46
C GLN A 100 7.53 25.84 19.86
N ARG A 101 7.23 24.55 20.01
CA ARG A 101 6.76 24.00 21.29
C ARG A 101 7.95 23.73 22.19
N GLU A 102 7.85 24.17 23.44
CA GLU A 102 8.81 23.77 24.47
C GLU A 102 8.65 22.28 24.77
N THR A 103 9.77 21.57 24.89
CA THR A 103 9.79 20.14 25.22
C THR A 103 10.46 19.96 26.58
N HIS A 104 9.89 19.09 27.42
CA HIS A 104 10.38 18.84 28.77
C HIS A 104 10.63 17.34 28.99
N ILE A 105 11.56 17.01 29.87
CA ILE A 105 11.71 15.66 30.41
C ILE A 105 10.47 15.35 31.27
N MET A 106 9.77 14.27 30.98
CA MET A 106 8.61 13.85 31.78
C MET A 106 9.07 12.98 32.94
N VAL A 107 8.94 13.48 34.18
CA VAL A 107 9.42 12.77 35.38
C VAL A 107 8.65 11.46 35.52
N ARG A 108 9.37 10.33 35.51
CA ARG A 108 8.79 8.97 35.49
C ARG A 108 7.81 8.73 34.33
N GLY A 109 7.94 9.48 33.24
CA GLY A 109 7.04 9.40 32.08
C GLY A 109 5.66 10.06 32.29
N SER A 110 5.43 10.74 33.41
CA SER A 110 4.16 11.44 33.68
C SER A 110 4.08 12.74 32.89
N PHE A 111 3.12 12.84 31.96
CA PHE A 111 2.85 14.08 31.21
C PHE A 111 2.32 15.23 32.08
N LEU A 112 1.91 14.95 33.32
CA LEU A 112 1.46 15.94 34.31
C LEU A 112 2.61 16.49 35.15
N THR A 113 3.80 15.93 35.04
CA THR A 113 4.95 16.29 35.87
C THR A 113 6.14 16.65 34.96
N PRO A 114 6.07 17.80 34.27
CA PRO A 114 7.18 18.27 33.46
C PRO A 114 8.38 18.60 34.36
N GLY A 115 9.54 18.07 34.00
CA GLY A 115 10.83 18.43 34.56
C GLY A 115 11.54 19.46 33.68
N ASP A 116 12.86 19.34 33.58
CA ASP A 116 13.70 20.30 32.86
C ASP A 116 13.34 20.40 31.38
N ARG A 117 13.38 21.63 30.85
CA ARG A 117 13.26 21.91 29.42
C ARG A 117 14.47 21.32 28.69
N VAL A 118 14.22 20.77 27.51
CA VAL A 118 15.24 20.22 26.61
C VAL A 118 15.19 20.88 25.25
N GLU A 119 16.36 21.02 24.66
CA GLU A 119 16.55 21.52 23.29
C GLU A 119 16.86 20.35 22.34
N PRO A 120 16.65 20.52 21.03
CA PRO A 120 17.11 19.57 20.02
C PRO A 120 18.61 19.27 20.20
N ALA A 121 18.99 18.00 20.13
CA ALA A 121 20.39 17.57 20.23
C ALA A 121 20.58 16.19 19.60
N VAL A 122 21.84 15.80 19.39
CA VAL A 122 22.23 14.41 19.07
C VAL A 122 22.78 13.70 20.29
N LEU A 123 22.84 12.37 20.23
CA LEU A 123 23.40 11.56 21.30
C LEU A 123 24.91 11.82 21.45
N LYS A 124 25.32 12.28 22.63
CA LYS A 124 26.74 12.61 22.95
C LYS A 124 27.71 11.42 22.81
N ALA A 125 27.21 10.19 22.81
CA ALA A 125 28.00 8.98 22.64
C ALA A 125 28.50 8.78 21.20
N PHE A 126 27.98 9.55 20.26
CA PHE A 126 28.29 9.49 18.84
C PHE A 126 28.92 10.81 18.37
N ASN A 127 29.21 10.91 17.07
CA ASN A 127 29.84 12.10 16.49
C ASN A 127 29.01 13.37 16.76
N PRO A 128 29.63 14.53 17.01
CA PRO A 128 28.90 15.78 17.14
C PRO A 128 28.30 16.22 15.79
N LEU A 129 27.29 17.10 15.83
CA LEU A 129 26.85 17.79 14.63
C LEU A 129 27.97 18.72 14.11
N PRO A 130 28.09 18.91 12.79
CA PRO A 130 29.02 19.90 12.24
C PRO A 130 28.70 21.31 12.77
N LYS A 131 29.74 22.11 12.97
CA LYS A 131 29.58 23.51 13.40
C LYS A 131 28.74 24.29 12.39
N ASN A 132 27.93 25.22 12.88
CA ASN A 132 27.07 26.12 12.09
C ASN A 132 25.95 25.42 11.30
N VAL A 133 25.57 24.20 11.68
CA VAL A 133 24.37 23.53 11.15
C VAL A 133 23.22 23.73 12.13
N PRO A 134 22.02 24.18 11.69
CA PRO A 134 20.86 24.25 12.56
C PRO A 134 20.50 22.86 13.11
N GLU A 135 20.24 22.76 14.41
CA GLU A 135 19.91 21.49 15.10
C GLU A 135 18.47 21.05 14.81
N ASN A 136 18.18 20.79 13.54
CA ASN A 136 16.85 20.43 13.05
C ASN A 136 16.82 18.99 12.49
N ARG A 137 15.64 18.56 12.03
CA ARG A 137 15.45 17.19 11.50
C ARG A 137 16.33 16.86 10.30
N ILE A 138 16.63 17.84 9.45
CA ILE A 138 17.52 17.65 8.29
C ILE A 138 18.96 17.43 8.76
N ALA A 139 19.41 18.15 9.79
CA ALA A 139 20.73 17.94 10.36
C ALA A 139 20.89 16.54 10.95
N VAL A 140 19.88 16.06 11.70
CA VAL A 140 19.86 14.69 12.23
C VAL A 140 19.85 13.65 11.09
N ALA A 141 19.09 13.86 10.02
CA ALA A 141 19.06 12.94 8.89
C ALA A 141 20.43 12.83 8.18
N LYS A 142 21.10 13.96 7.96
CA LYS A 142 22.46 14.01 7.40
C LYS A 142 23.48 13.35 8.33
N TRP A 143 23.36 13.60 9.63
CA TRP A 143 24.21 13.01 10.65
C TRP A 143 24.04 11.48 10.76
N LEU A 144 22.80 10.98 10.67
CA LEU A 144 22.53 9.54 10.66
C LEU A 144 23.14 8.85 9.43
N THR A 145 23.14 9.52 8.28
CA THR A 145 23.64 8.97 7.01
C THR A 145 25.08 9.38 6.69
N ASP A 146 25.75 10.03 7.65
CA ASP A 146 27.14 10.46 7.48
C ASP A 146 28.04 9.22 7.30
N PRO A 147 28.99 9.22 6.35
CA PRO A 147 29.94 8.12 6.16
C PRO A 147 30.75 7.75 7.41
N GLN A 148 30.92 8.68 8.36
CA GLN A 148 31.59 8.43 9.63
C GLN A 148 30.68 7.70 10.64
N ASN A 149 29.40 7.52 10.35
CA ASN A 149 28.49 6.69 11.15
C ASN A 149 28.58 5.23 10.66
N PRO A 150 29.20 4.33 11.44
CA PRO A 150 29.43 2.95 10.99
C PRO A 150 28.16 2.09 11.00
N LEU A 151 27.08 2.49 11.69
CA LEU A 151 25.93 1.64 11.92
C LEU A 151 24.91 1.68 10.79
N THR A 152 24.62 2.86 10.24
CA THR A 152 23.51 3.04 9.29
C THR A 152 23.67 2.17 8.04
N ALA A 153 24.88 2.15 7.47
CA ALA A 153 25.17 1.31 6.31
C ALA A 153 25.11 -0.18 6.64
N ARG A 154 25.68 -0.61 7.78
CA ARG A 154 25.64 -2.02 8.24
C ARG A 154 24.21 -2.50 8.44
N VAL A 155 23.38 -1.70 9.11
CA VAL A 155 21.95 -2.01 9.32
C VAL A 155 21.23 -2.13 7.98
N ALA A 156 21.42 -1.17 7.06
CA ALA A 156 20.77 -1.19 5.75
C ALA A 156 21.18 -2.42 4.93
N VAL A 157 22.48 -2.70 4.83
CA VAL A 157 23.02 -3.88 4.13
C VAL A 157 22.47 -5.17 4.72
N ASN A 158 22.44 -5.30 6.05
CA ASN A 158 21.91 -6.49 6.69
C ASN A 158 20.44 -6.74 6.39
N ARG A 159 19.63 -5.68 6.28
CA ARG A 159 18.22 -5.79 5.88
C ARG A 159 18.07 -6.25 4.43
N PHE A 160 18.85 -5.70 3.50
CA PHE A 160 18.86 -6.18 2.11
C PHE A 160 19.34 -7.63 2.02
N TRP A 161 20.37 -7.99 2.78
CA TRP A 161 20.86 -9.36 2.88
C TRP A 161 19.76 -10.29 3.40
N SER A 162 19.10 -9.93 4.49
CA SER A 162 18.00 -10.70 5.07
C SER A 162 16.85 -10.91 4.09
N GLN A 163 16.47 -9.89 3.33
CA GLN A 163 15.44 -10.02 2.28
C GLN A 163 15.84 -10.98 1.14
N LEU A 164 17.15 -11.15 0.89
CA LEU A 164 17.67 -12.02 -0.17
C LEU A 164 17.91 -13.45 0.31
N PHE A 165 18.40 -13.62 1.54
CA PHE A 165 18.81 -14.91 2.11
C PHE A 165 17.83 -15.46 3.17
N GLY A 166 16.76 -14.72 3.49
CA GLY A 166 15.79 -15.05 4.54
C GLY A 166 16.26 -14.76 5.97
N LYS A 167 17.57 -14.57 6.17
CA LYS A 167 18.20 -14.27 7.45
C LYS A 167 19.34 -13.29 7.25
N GLY A 168 19.43 -12.27 8.11
CA GLY A 168 20.53 -11.32 8.11
C GLY A 168 21.87 -11.96 8.53
N LEU A 169 22.98 -11.32 8.15
CA LEU A 169 24.30 -11.61 8.72
C LEU A 169 24.31 -11.38 10.24
N VAL A 170 23.58 -10.37 10.69
CA VAL A 170 23.10 -10.19 12.07
C VAL A 170 21.63 -10.60 12.10
N VAL A 171 21.30 -11.59 12.93
CA VAL A 171 19.96 -12.20 12.97
C VAL A 171 18.92 -11.28 13.61
N THR A 172 19.37 -10.51 14.61
CA THR A 172 18.58 -9.52 15.34
C THR A 172 18.54 -8.21 14.56
N GLU A 173 17.75 -8.15 13.50
CA GLU A 173 17.58 -6.92 12.69
C GLU A 173 17.10 -5.71 13.52
N GLU A 174 16.36 -6.00 14.59
CA GLU A 174 15.84 -5.06 15.57
C GLU A 174 16.91 -4.53 16.56
N ASP A 175 18.04 -5.24 16.70
CA ASP A 175 19.09 -4.90 17.66
C ASP A 175 20.48 -5.12 17.06
N PHE A 176 21.13 -4.01 16.71
CA PHE A 176 22.47 -3.95 16.13
C PHE A 176 23.54 -3.57 17.17
N GLY A 177 23.26 -3.79 18.46
CA GLY A 177 24.13 -3.43 19.58
C GLY A 177 24.54 -4.62 20.44
N THR A 178 24.88 -4.34 21.70
CA THR A 178 25.35 -5.35 22.68
C THR A 178 24.26 -6.31 23.15
N GLN A 179 22.99 -5.99 22.89
CA GLN A 179 21.84 -6.83 23.18
C GLN A 179 21.43 -7.69 21.95
N GLY A 180 22.04 -7.44 20.79
CA GLY A 180 21.87 -8.23 19.58
C GLY A 180 22.90 -9.34 19.44
N GLU A 181 22.73 -10.18 18.41
CA GLU A 181 23.72 -11.18 18.04
C GLU A 181 24.88 -10.57 17.26
N LEU A 182 26.07 -11.16 17.41
CA LEU A 182 27.22 -10.82 16.57
C LEU A 182 27.01 -11.29 15.12
N PRO A 183 27.52 -10.53 14.12
CA PRO A 183 27.43 -10.92 12.72
C PRO A 183 28.12 -12.27 12.48
N SER A 184 27.50 -13.14 11.69
CA SER A 184 28.13 -14.41 11.27
C SER A 184 29.39 -14.19 10.43
N HIS A 185 29.39 -13.13 9.61
CA HIS A 185 30.50 -12.76 8.73
C HIS A 185 30.81 -11.26 8.85
N PRO A 186 31.53 -10.83 9.92
CA PRO A 186 31.77 -9.41 10.20
C PRO A 186 32.50 -8.68 9.06
N GLN A 187 33.52 -9.31 8.48
CA GLN A 187 34.31 -8.72 7.39
C GLN A 187 33.49 -8.52 6.11
N LEU A 188 32.57 -9.44 5.82
CA LEU A 188 31.66 -9.33 4.68
C LEU A 188 30.65 -8.19 4.89
N LEU A 189 30.07 -8.09 6.09
CA LEU A 189 29.15 -7.01 6.44
C LEU A 189 29.85 -5.66 6.32
N ASP A 190 31.07 -5.55 6.83
CA ASP A 190 31.87 -4.34 6.79
C ASP A 190 32.20 -3.94 5.35
N TRP A 191 32.66 -4.90 4.53
CA TRP A 191 32.95 -4.66 3.12
C TRP A 191 31.71 -4.18 2.34
N LEU A 192 30.57 -4.87 2.49
CA LEU A 192 29.32 -4.47 1.82
C LEU A 192 28.85 -3.09 2.29
N ALA A 193 29.00 -2.77 3.57
CA ALA A 193 28.61 -1.47 4.12
C ALA A 193 29.48 -0.34 3.58
N THR A 194 30.80 -0.54 3.50
CA THR A 194 31.71 0.46 2.92
C THR A 194 31.47 0.64 1.42
N GLU A 195 31.23 -0.45 0.69
CA GLU A 195 30.90 -0.40 -0.74
C GLU A 195 29.56 0.29 -0.99
N PHE A 196 28.58 0.11 -0.10
CA PHE A 196 27.29 0.78 -0.23
C PHE A 196 27.43 2.30 -0.10
N VAL A 197 28.23 2.76 0.86
CA VAL A 197 28.49 4.20 1.07
C VAL A 197 29.36 4.78 -0.06
N SER A 198 30.43 4.08 -0.47
CA SER A 198 31.35 4.55 -1.52
C SER A 198 30.66 4.70 -2.87
N ASN A 199 29.68 3.84 -3.17
CA ASN A 199 28.85 3.91 -4.37
C ASN A 199 27.67 4.90 -4.25
N GLY A 200 27.70 5.79 -3.26
CA GLY A 200 26.69 6.86 -3.11
C GLY A 200 25.31 6.33 -2.70
N TRP A 201 25.26 5.25 -1.92
CA TRP A 201 24.02 4.62 -1.45
C TRP A 201 23.16 4.04 -2.60
N ASP A 202 23.79 3.59 -3.69
CA ASP A 202 23.08 2.93 -4.80
C ASP A 202 22.60 1.53 -4.40
N MET A 203 21.30 1.43 -4.12
CA MET A 203 20.62 0.18 -3.77
C MET A 203 20.69 -0.87 -4.89
N LYS A 204 20.63 -0.46 -6.17
CA LYS A 204 20.68 -1.41 -7.28
C LYS A 204 22.08 -1.98 -7.45
N ALA A 205 23.10 -1.16 -7.27
CA ALA A 205 24.49 -1.62 -7.29
C ALA A 205 24.74 -2.65 -6.18
N LEU A 206 24.32 -2.37 -4.94
CA LEU A 206 24.43 -3.30 -3.82
C LEU A 206 23.71 -4.62 -4.10
N LEU A 207 22.44 -4.56 -4.53
CA LEU A 207 21.66 -5.75 -4.85
C LEU A 207 22.32 -6.56 -5.96
N LYS A 208 22.81 -5.92 -7.03
CA LYS A 208 23.55 -6.58 -8.12
C LYS A 208 24.80 -7.29 -7.59
N THR A 209 25.59 -6.65 -6.74
CA THR A 209 26.78 -7.25 -6.13
C THR A 209 26.43 -8.52 -5.36
N ILE A 210 25.35 -8.49 -4.55
CA ILE A 210 24.92 -9.65 -3.76
C ILE A 210 24.40 -10.77 -4.67
N VAL A 211 23.46 -10.48 -5.59
CA VAL A 211 22.82 -11.53 -6.41
C VAL A 211 23.75 -12.14 -7.46
N MET A 212 24.83 -11.45 -7.83
CA MET A 212 25.85 -11.97 -8.74
C MET A 212 26.98 -12.75 -8.02
N SER A 213 26.98 -12.77 -6.69
CA SER A 213 27.95 -13.55 -5.90
C SER A 213 27.83 -15.06 -6.18
N SER A 214 28.91 -15.82 -5.92
CA SER A 214 28.83 -17.28 -5.92
C SER A 214 27.87 -17.77 -4.83
N THR A 215 27.90 -17.13 -3.65
CA THR A 215 27.07 -17.46 -2.48
C THR A 215 25.57 -17.40 -2.77
N TYR A 216 25.08 -16.37 -3.46
CA TYR A 216 23.66 -16.27 -3.83
C TYR A 216 23.25 -17.28 -4.89
N ARG A 217 24.18 -17.67 -5.77
CA ARG A 217 23.95 -18.61 -6.89
C ARG A 217 24.16 -20.08 -6.50
N GLN A 218 24.37 -20.38 -5.22
CA GLN A 218 24.46 -21.75 -4.72
C GLN A 218 23.12 -22.47 -4.87
N ASP A 219 23.18 -23.79 -5.08
CA ASP A 219 22.01 -24.65 -5.06
C ASP A 219 21.46 -24.78 -3.63
N SER A 220 20.14 -24.79 -3.48
CA SER A 220 19.44 -24.96 -2.19
C SER A 220 19.40 -26.42 -1.71
N THR A 221 20.05 -27.35 -2.43
CA THR A 221 20.15 -28.77 -2.10
C THR A 221 20.72 -28.96 -0.70
N THR A 222 19.94 -29.64 0.13
CA THR A 222 20.25 -29.85 1.55
C THR A 222 20.76 -31.27 1.76
N LEU A 223 22.08 -31.42 1.86
CA LEU A 223 22.74 -32.69 2.17
C LEU A 223 22.83 -32.93 3.68
N PRO A 224 22.97 -34.18 4.16
CA PRO A 224 23.10 -34.47 5.59
C PRO A 224 24.21 -33.67 6.28
N VAL A 225 25.36 -33.48 5.62
CA VAL A 225 26.47 -32.68 6.16
C VAL A 225 26.12 -31.20 6.33
N HIS A 226 25.22 -30.65 5.50
CA HIS A 226 24.74 -29.28 5.65
C HIS A 226 23.91 -29.15 6.93
N LEU A 227 23.04 -30.13 7.19
CA LEU A 227 22.19 -30.13 8.39
C LEU A 227 22.99 -30.36 9.67
N GLU A 228 24.03 -31.21 9.61
CA GLU A 228 24.89 -31.50 10.76
C GLU A 228 25.74 -30.28 11.17
N LYS A 229 26.32 -29.56 10.19
CA LYS A 229 27.27 -28.47 10.46
C LYS A 229 26.63 -27.08 10.47
N ASP A 230 25.58 -26.89 9.70
CA ASP A 230 24.95 -25.58 9.48
C ASP A 230 23.42 -25.71 9.29
N PRO A 231 22.70 -26.21 10.31
CA PRO A 231 21.27 -26.50 10.22
C PRO A 231 20.46 -25.26 9.79
N ASP A 232 20.81 -24.09 10.30
CA ASP A 232 20.14 -22.82 10.03
C ASP A 232 20.62 -22.08 8.78
N ASN A 233 21.54 -22.66 8.00
CA ASN A 233 22.22 -22.01 6.88
C ASN A 233 22.89 -20.67 7.25
N ARG A 234 23.36 -20.53 8.50
CA ARG A 234 24.03 -19.32 9.02
C ARG A 234 25.40 -19.13 8.39
N LEU A 235 26.09 -20.24 8.09
CA LEU A 235 27.39 -20.25 7.44
C LEU A 235 27.28 -20.20 5.91
N LEU A 236 26.07 -20.06 5.38
CA LEU A 236 25.78 -19.94 3.94
C LEU A 236 26.31 -21.16 3.17
N SER A 237 26.21 -22.34 3.78
CA SER A 237 26.65 -23.62 3.21
C SER A 237 25.87 -24.06 1.96
N ARG A 238 24.69 -23.46 1.73
CA ARG A 238 23.79 -23.76 0.61
C ARG A 238 22.96 -22.53 0.20
N GLY A 239 22.27 -22.63 -0.93
CA GLY A 239 21.28 -21.66 -1.37
C GLY A 239 20.19 -21.41 -0.32
N ALA A 240 19.74 -20.15 -0.21
CA ALA A 240 18.72 -19.78 0.75
C ALA A 240 17.34 -20.30 0.31
N ARG A 241 16.68 -21.04 1.20
CA ARG A 241 15.35 -21.60 0.97
C ARG A 241 14.37 -21.19 2.05
N TYR A 242 13.36 -20.38 1.72
CA TYR A 242 12.37 -19.89 2.69
C TYR A 242 11.04 -19.50 2.02
N ARG A 243 9.96 -19.52 2.80
CA ARG A 243 8.59 -19.23 2.31
C ARG A 243 8.52 -17.78 1.82
N LEU A 244 7.84 -17.58 0.69
CA LEU A 244 7.56 -16.24 0.18
C LEU A 244 6.59 -15.49 1.10
N GLU A 245 6.73 -14.17 1.17
CA GLU A 245 5.77 -13.34 1.91
C GLU A 245 4.38 -13.37 1.24
N ALA A 246 3.33 -13.14 2.03
CA ALA A 246 1.94 -13.12 1.57
C ALA A 246 1.70 -12.34 0.26
N GLU A 247 2.27 -11.13 0.17
CA GLU A 247 2.14 -10.27 -1.01
C GLU A 247 2.87 -10.88 -2.22
N MET A 248 4.03 -11.52 -2.00
CA MET A 248 4.81 -12.17 -3.05
C MET A 248 4.13 -13.43 -3.59
N ILE A 249 3.52 -14.24 -2.72
CA ILE A 249 2.76 -15.44 -3.13
C ILE A 249 1.65 -15.04 -4.11
N ARG A 250 0.88 -14.00 -3.76
CA ARG A 250 -0.17 -13.48 -4.64
C ARG A 250 0.41 -12.92 -5.94
N ASP A 251 1.40 -12.05 -5.86
CA ASP A 251 2.02 -11.39 -7.01
C ASP A 251 2.61 -12.41 -7.99
N GLN A 252 3.24 -13.46 -7.47
CA GLN A 252 3.80 -14.54 -8.26
C GLN A 252 2.72 -15.35 -8.96
N ALA A 253 1.66 -15.73 -8.25
CA ALA A 253 0.56 -16.48 -8.85
C ALA A 253 -0.10 -15.68 -10.00
N LEU A 254 -0.34 -14.38 -9.80
CA LEU A 254 -0.82 -13.46 -10.84
C LEU A 254 0.15 -13.33 -12.02
N ALA A 255 1.47 -13.34 -11.76
CA ALA A 255 2.48 -13.24 -12.81
C ALA A 255 2.54 -14.51 -13.66
N LEU A 256 2.48 -15.69 -13.02
CA LEU A 256 2.47 -16.99 -13.69
C LEU A 256 1.23 -17.14 -14.58
N SER A 257 0.06 -16.72 -14.10
CA SER A 257 -1.17 -16.79 -14.89
C SER A 257 -1.30 -15.73 -15.99
N GLY A 258 -0.44 -14.70 -15.98
CA GLY A 258 -0.51 -13.58 -16.92
C GLY A 258 -1.51 -12.49 -16.55
N LEU A 259 -2.16 -12.58 -15.39
CA LEU A 259 -3.14 -11.59 -14.92
C LEU A 259 -2.50 -10.36 -14.26
N LEU A 260 -1.22 -10.42 -13.87
CA LEU A 260 -0.59 -9.37 -13.06
C LEU A 260 -0.64 -7.98 -13.71
N ASN A 261 -1.41 -7.07 -13.12
CA ASN A 261 -1.36 -5.66 -13.46
C ASN A 261 -0.17 -4.97 -12.76
N ARG A 262 0.79 -4.50 -13.58
CA ARG A 262 2.05 -3.87 -13.14
C ARG A 262 1.97 -2.35 -12.92
N THR A 263 0.79 -1.75 -12.97
CA THR A 263 0.59 -0.30 -12.78
C THR A 263 1.10 0.13 -11.40
N ILE A 264 1.98 1.14 -11.38
CA ILE A 264 2.55 1.72 -10.16
C ILE A 264 1.83 3.03 -9.81
N GLY A 265 1.52 3.21 -8.52
CA GLY A 265 0.84 4.40 -7.98
C GLY A 265 -0.68 4.24 -7.89
N GLY A 266 -1.41 5.33 -7.65
CA GLY A 266 -2.89 5.29 -7.58
C GLY A 266 -3.46 4.71 -6.27
N PRO A 267 -4.80 4.61 -6.19
CA PRO A 267 -5.49 4.18 -4.96
C PRO A 267 -5.31 2.68 -4.67
N SER A 268 -5.65 2.29 -3.44
CA SER A 268 -5.75 0.88 -3.06
C SER A 268 -6.88 0.17 -3.81
N VAL A 269 -6.76 -1.15 -3.94
CA VAL A 269 -7.69 -2.02 -4.67
C VAL A 269 -8.33 -3.05 -3.76
N TYR A 270 -9.41 -3.65 -4.26
CA TYR A 270 -10.27 -4.52 -3.47
C TYR A 270 -10.47 -5.86 -4.19
N PRO A 271 -9.47 -6.77 -4.18
CA PRO A 271 -9.65 -8.12 -4.71
C PRO A 271 -10.80 -8.86 -4.03
N VAL A 272 -11.27 -9.96 -4.61
CA VAL A 272 -12.35 -10.77 -3.99
C VAL A 272 -12.01 -11.09 -2.52
N GLN A 273 -13.02 -10.99 -1.66
CA GLN A 273 -12.94 -11.30 -0.23
C GLN A 273 -14.22 -12.03 0.16
N PRO A 274 -14.16 -13.04 1.07
CA PRO A 274 -15.36 -13.67 1.60
C PRO A 274 -16.32 -12.67 2.26
N GLU A 275 -17.62 -12.95 2.15
CA GLU A 275 -18.64 -12.10 2.78
C GLU A 275 -18.58 -12.17 4.32
N GLY A 276 -19.13 -11.15 4.99
CA GLY A 276 -19.32 -11.15 6.44
C GLY A 276 -18.15 -10.64 7.29
N ILE A 277 -16.93 -10.56 6.75
CA ILE A 277 -15.74 -10.11 7.50
C ILE A 277 -15.88 -8.69 8.06
N TRP A 278 -16.48 -7.79 7.28
CA TRP A 278 -16.70 -6.40 7.68
C TRP A 278 -17.91 -6.20 8.58
N ARG A 279 -18.82 -7.18 8.65
CA ARG A 279 -20.00 -7.10 9.54
C ARG A 279 -19.57 -7.16 11.00
N ALA A 280 -18.62 -8.05 11.33
CA ALA A 280 -18.09 -8.23 12.68
C ALA A 280 -17.31 -6.99 13.18
N ALA A 281 -16.59 -6.30 12.30
CA ALA A 281 -15.72 -5.18 12.68
C ALA A 281 -16.41 -3.81 12.75
N PHE A 282 -17.52 -3.61 12.02
CA PHE A 282 -18.16 -2.29 11.88
C PHE A 282 -19.69 -2.32 11.97
N ASN A 283 -20.27 -3.35 12.60
CA ASN A 283 -21.73 -3.53 12.71
C ASN A 283 -22.46 -3.36 11.36
N GLY A 284 -21.82 -3.80 10.26
CA GLY A 284 -22.38 -3.71 8.90
C GLY A 284 -22.39 -2.32 8.25
N GLN A 285 -21.84 -1.27 8.88
CA GLN A 285 -21.84 0.09 8.30
C GLN A 285 -20.92 0.26 7.08
N ARG A 286 -20.06 -0.73 6.79
CA ARG A 286 -19.13 -0.71 5.66
C ARG A 286 -19.09 -2.07 4.99
N THR A 287 -19.00 -2.05 3.66
CA THR A 287 -18.88 -3.24 2.81
C THR A 287 -17.58 -3.22 2.04
N TRP A 288 -17.10 -4.42 1.70
CA TRP A 288 -15.96 -4.58 0.81
C TRP A 288 -16.41 -4.38 -0.64
N ALA A 289 -15.93 -3.30 -1.27
CA ALA A 289 -16.31 -2.95 -2.63
C ALA A 289 -15.39 -3.66 -3.63
N THR A 290 -15.65 -4.94 -3.89
CA THR A 290 -14.83 -5.77 -4.79
C THR A 290 -14.61 -5.07 -6.14
N SER A 291 -13.34 -4.88 -6.51
CA SER A 291 -12.92 -4.35 -7.80
C SER A 291 -13.42 -5.26 -8.92
N LYS A 292 -14.17 -4.69 -9.87
CA LYS A 292 -14.77 -5.42 -11.00
C LYS A 292 -13.92 -5.37 -12.28
N ASP A 293 -12.91 -4.52 -12.29
CA ASP A 293 -12.01 -4.27 -13.39
C ASP A 293 -10.63 -4.90 -13.11
N ASP A 294 -9.69 -4.62 -14.01
CA ASP A 294 -8.30 -5.09 -13.94
C ASP A 294 -7.57 -4.70 -12.64
N ASN A 295 -8.12 -3.75 -11.87
CA ASN A 295 -7.57 -3.37 -10.57
C ASN A 295 -7.56 -4.54 -9.56
N ARG A 296 -8.43 -5.55 -9.71
CA ARG A 296 -8.43 -6.73 -8.82
C ARG A 296 -7.16 -7.59 -8.95
N PHE A 297 -6.41 -7.43 -10.03
CA PHE A 297 -5.18 -8.15 -10.33
C PHE A 297 -3.90 -7.33 -10.08
N ARG A 298 -4.01 -6.20 -9.39
CA ARG A 298 -2.83 -5.43 -9.00
C ARG A 298 -2.04 -6.14 -7.93
N ARG A 299 -0.77 -5.73 -7.82
CA ARG A 299 0.16 -6.21 -6.80
C ARG A 299 -0.45 -6.15 -5.39
N GLY A 300 -0.15 -7.12 -4.55
CA GLY A 300 -0.56 -7.20 -3.15
C GLY A 300 -0.22 -5.94 -2.34
N LEU A 301 0.81 -5.21 -2.75
CA LEU A 301 1.15 -3.88 -2.24
C LEU A 301 -0.03 -2.89 -2.26
N TYR A 302 -0.91 -2.99 -3.26
CA TYR A 302 -2.07 -2.11 -3.44
C TYR A 302 -3.34 -2.66 -2.80
N THR A 303 -3.35 -3.90 -2.32
CA THR A 303 -4.52 -4.50 -1.67
C THR A 303 -4.90 -3.70 -0.44
N PHE A 304 -6.16 -3.29 -0.37
CA PHE A 304 -6.68 -2.57 0.77
C PHE A 304 -6.77 -3.49 1.99
N TRP A 305 -6.37 -2.99 3.14
CA TRP A 305 -6.59 -3.63 4.43
C TRP A 305 -6.54 -2.58 5.53
N ARG A 306 -7.12 -2.90 6.68
CA ARG A 306 -7.15 -2.00 7.84
C ARG A 306 -6.35 -2.60 8.98
N ARG A 307 -5.95 -1.73 9.90
CA ARG A 307 -5.30 -2.12 11.16
C ARG A 307 -6.03 -3.28 11.85
N THR A 308 -7.36 -3.19 11.95
CA THR A 308 -8.22 -4.17 12.64
C THR A 308 -8.78 -5.27 11.74
N VAL A 309 -8.64 -5.16 10.42
CA VAL A 309 -9.18 -6.11 9.45
C VAL A 309 -8.15 -6.29 8.33
N PRO A 310 -7.16 -7.19 8.52
CA PRO A 310 -6.22 -7.54 7.47
C PRO A 310 -6.95 -8.23 6.31
N TYR A 311 -6.30 -8.31 5.14
CA TYR A 311 -6.81 -9.12 4.05
C TYR A 311 -6.65 -10.62 4.43
N PRO A 312 -7.70 -11.46 4.36
CA PRO A 312 -7.74 -12.77 5.02
C PRO A 312 -6.63 -13.72 4.60
N SER A 313 -6.41 -13.88 3.29
CA SER A 313 -5.36 -14.78 2.81
C SER A 313 -3.96 -14.27 3.19
N MET A 314 -3.74 -12.95 3.22
CA MET A 314 -2.47 -12.40 3.68
C MET A 314 -2.23 -12.68 5.17
N ALA A 315 -3.27 -12.61 6.00
CA ALA A 315 -3.16 -12.93 7.42
C ALA A 315 -2.78 -14.41 7.65
N THR A 316 -3.29 -15.34 6.84
CA THR A 316 -2.90 -16.75 6.88
C THR A 316 -1.45 -16.98 6.44
N PHE A 317 -0.93 -16.15 5.53
CA PHE A 317 0.47 -16.15 5.09
C PHE A 317 1.35 -15.19 5.92
N ASP A 318 1.08 -15.09 7.22
CA ASP A 318 1.92 -14.40 8.21
C ASP A 318 2.16 -12.90 7.97
N ALA A 319 1.29 -12.25 7.18
CA ALA A 319 1.38 -10.81 7.02
C ALA A 319 1.12 -10.12 8.36
N PRO A 320 1.98 -9.17 8.80
CA PRO A 320 1.84 -8.56 10.10
C PRO A 320 0.57 -7.70 10.21
N SER A 321 0.01 -7.60 11.41
CA SER A 321 -1.01 -6.60 11.68
C SER A 321 -0.37 -5.20 11.63
N ARG A 322 -1.07 -4.21 11.06
CA ARG A 322 -0.60 -2.80 11.04
C ARG A 322 -0.80 -2.09 12.39
N GLU A 323 -0.79 -2.86 13.48
CA GLU A 323 -0.95 -2.39 14.85
C GLU A 323 0.41 -2.07 15.47
N ILE A 324 1.41 -2.89 15.18
CA ILE A 324 2.76 -2.78 15.71
C ILE A 324 3.78 -2.68 14.57
N CYS A 325 4.93 -2.09 14.86
CA CYS A 325 6.06 -2.12 13.93
C CYS A 325 6.63 -3.53 13.89
N THR A 326 6.66 -4.15 12.71
CA THR A 326 7.25 -5.48 12.51
C THR A 326 8.49 -5.35 11.64
N ILE A 327 9.65 -5.57 12.25
CA ILE A 327 10.95 -5.52 11.56
C ILE A 327 11.22 -6.86 10.87
N ARG A 328 11.10 -7.97 11.62
CA ARG A 328 11.23 -9.34 11.11
C ARG A 328 9.85 -10.01 11.06
N ARG A 329 9.46 -10.52 9.90
CA ARG A 329 8.22 -11.30 9.75
C ARG A 329 8.46 -12.74 10.16
N ILE A 330 7.45 -13.38 10.76
CA ILE A 330 7.47 -14.82 10.99
C ILE A 330 7.21 -15.53 9.66
N SER A 331 7.76 -16.73 9.51
CA SER A 331 7.53 -17.58 8.35
C SER A 331 7.07 -18.94 8.85
N THR A 332 5.79 -19.24 8.71
CA THR A 332 5.21 -20.53 9.06
C THR A 332 4.92 -21.35 7.80
N ASN A 333 4.77 -22.66 8.00
CA ASN A 333 4.30 -23.58 6.98
C ASN A 333 3.16 -24.40 7.58
N THR A 334 1.92 -23.97 7.35
CA THR A 334 0.74 -24.59 7.94
C THR A 334 -0.14 -25.23 6.87
N PRO A 335 -0.89 -26.30 7.18
CA PRO A 335 -1.86 -26.86 6.24
C PRO A 335 -2.91 -25.83 5.77
N LEU A 336 -3.24 -24.85 6.61
CA LEU A 336 -4.20 -23.79 6.26
C LEU A 336 -3.70 -22.94 5.10
N GLN A 337 -2.39 -22.64 5.03
CA GLN A 337 -1.80 -21.93 3.90
C GLN A 337 -1.97 -22.68 2.58
N ALA A 338 -1.77 -24.01 2.59
CA ALA A 338 -2.02 -24.85 1.41
C ALA A 338 -3.51 -24.83 1.01
N MET A 339 -4.41 -24.88 1.99
CA MET A 339 -5.85 -24.80 1.71
C MET A 339 -6.27 -23.46 1.12
N ILE A 340 -5.60 -22.35 1.48
CA ILE A 340 -5.86 -21.03 0.87
C ILE A 340 -5.49 -21.03 -0.61
N THR A 341 -4.29 -21.46 -0.99
CA THR A 341 -3.91 -21.46 -2.42
C THR A 341 -4.69 -22.48 -3.24
N MET A 342 -5.27 -23.52 -2.62
CA MET A 342 -6.17 -24.45 -3.30
C MET A 342 -7.59 -23.90 -3.47
N ASN A 343 -8.15 -23.22 -2.46
CA ASN A 343 -9.60 -22.99 -2.36
C ASN A 343 -10.04 -21.52 -2.36
N ASP A 344 -9.13 -20.57 -2.08
CA ASP A 344 -9.51 -19.17 -2.09
C ASP A 344 -9.96 -18.76 -3.51
N PRO A 345 -11.12 -18.09 -3.67
CA PRO A 345 -11.65 -17.74 -4.99
C PRO A 345 -10.65 -16.99 -5.89
N VAL A 346 -9.75 -16.20 -5.29
CA VAL A 346 -8.70 -15.53 -6.06
C VAL A 346 -7.70 -16.52 -6.65
N PHE A 347 -7.31 -17.56 -5.91
CA PHE A 347 -6.38 -18.55 -6.44
C PHE A 347 -7.05 -19.48 -7.46
N ILE A 348 -8.34 -19.78 -7.30
CA ILE A 348 -9.13 -20.48 -8.33
C ILE A 348 -9.15 -19.66 -9.63
N GLU A 349 -9.42 -18.36 -9.54
CA GLU A 349 -9.40 -17.46 -10.69
C GLU A 349 -8.04 -17.42 -11.40
N ILE A 350 -6.96 -17.35 -10.61
CA ILE A 350 -5.60 -17.38 -11.12
C ILE A 350 -5.30 -18.73 -11.78
N ALA A 351 -5.74 -19.84 -11.18
CA ALA A 351 -5.58 -21.17 -11.73
C ALA A 351 -6.31 -21.34 -13.06
N GLN A 352 -7.53 -20.80 -13.20
CA GLN A 352 -8.25 -20.81 -14.48
C GLN A 352 -7.46 -20.06 -15.57
N ALA A 353 -6.90 -18.90 -15.23
CA ALA A 353 -6.13 -18.10 -16.19
C ALA A 353 -4.82 -18.81 -16.57
N LEU A 354 -4.14 -19.41 -15.60
CA LEU A 354 -2.96 -20.23 -15.85
C LEU A 354 -3.31 -21.47 -16.69
N GLY A 355 -4.43 -22.15 -16.44
CA GLY A 355 -4.90 -23.28 -17.25
C GLY A 355 -5.16 -22.89 -18.71
N ARG A 356 -5.81 -21.74 -18.95
CA ARG A 356 -5.97 -21.17 -20.31
C ARG A 356 -4.62 -20.87 -20.95
N ARG A 357 -3.67 -20.32 -20.19
CA ARG A 357 -2.31 -20.04 -20.66
C ARG A 357 -1.55 -21.31 -21.04
N ILE A 358 -1.62 -22.35 -20.21
CA ILE A 358 -1.00 -23.66 -20.46
C ILE A 358 -1.56 -24.27 -21.74
N HIS A 359 -2.89 -24.28 -21.90
CA HIS A 359 -3.53 -24.81 -23.10
C HIS A 359 -3.12 -24.04 -24.38
N LYS A 360 -2.97 -22.72 -24.28
CA LYS A 360 -2.65 -21.85 -25.42
C LYS A 360 -1.17 -21.81 -25.80
N GLU A 361 -0.27 -21.78 -24.82
CA GLU A 361 1.17 -21.55 -25.02
C GLU A 361 2.01 -22.82 -24.90
N GLY A 362 1.47 -23.88 -24.28
CA GLY A 362 2.22 -25.08 -23.91
C GLY A 362 2.40 -26.13 -25.02
N GLY A 363 2.01 -25.84 -26.26
CA GLY A 363 2.13 -26.78 -27.39
C GLY A 363 0.92 -27.69 -27.59
N ASP A 364 1.12 -28.74 -28.39
CA ASP A 364 0.03 -29.52 -28.98
C ASP A 364 -0.38 -30.73 -28.14
N THR A 365 0.56 -31.34 -27.41
CA THR A 365 0.26 -32.53 -26.59
C THR A 365 0.08 -32.17 -25.10
N PRO A 366 -0.65 -33.00 -24.32
CA PRO A 366 -0.72 -32.81 -22.87
C PRO A 366 0.65 -32.82 -22.19
N ARG A 367 1.59 -33.61 -22.73
CA ARG A 367 2.95 -33.68 -22.20
C ARG A 367 3.69 -32.36 -22.39
N ASP A 368 3.69 -31.81 -23.61
CA ASP A 368 4.33 -30.52 -23.92
C ASP A 368 3.81 -29.42 -22.99
N ARG A 369 2.49 -29.42 -22.76
CA ARG A 369 1.81 -28.43 -21.92
C ARG A 369 2.21 -28.54 -20.45
N ILE A 370 2.36 -29.76 -19.94
CA ILE A 370 2.84 -30.00 -18.57
C ILE A 370 4.31 -29.60 -18.43
N GLU A 371 5.15 -29.93 -19.41
CA GLU A 371 6.56 -29.55 -19.42
C GLU A 371 6.72 -28.02 -19.43
N PHE A 372 5.95 -27.33 -20.28
CA PHE A 372 5.85 -25.87 -20.30
C PHE A 372 5.40 -25.32 -18.93
N ALA A 373 4.34 -25.88 -18.35
CA ALA A 373 3.78 -25.40 -17.10
C ALA A 373 4.74 -25.55 -15.92
N LEU A 374 5.42 -26.70 -15.82
CA LEU A 374 6.45 -26.96 -14.81
C LEU A 374 7.64 -26.01 -14.97
N GLN A 375 8.12 -25.81 -16.20
CA GLN A 375 9.22 -24.88 -16.46
C GLN A 375 8.84 -23.44 -16.16
N LEU A 376 7.61 -23.02 -16.48
CA LEU A 376 7.07 -21.70 -16.17
C LEU A 376 7.00 -21.45 -14.66
N CYS A 377 6.48 -22.42 -13.90
CA CYS A 377 6.24 -22.29 -12.46
C CYS A 377 7.52 -22.47 -11.63
N LEU A 378 8.41 -23.40 -12.00
CA LEU A 378 9.60 -23.76 -11.22
C LEU A 378 10.89 -23.15 -11.75
N VAL A 379 10.87 -22.53 -12.93
CA VAL A 379 12.02 -21.86 -13.56
C VAL A 379 13.24 -22.79 -13.70
N ARG A 380 12.98 -24.08 -13.92
CA ARG A 380 13.99 -25.13 -14.10
C ARG A 380 13.47 -26.24 -15.01
N PRO A 381 14.36 -27.06 -15.60
CA PRO A 381 13.92 -28.17 -16.45
C PRO A 381 13.01 -29.15 -15.69
N PRO A 382 11.85 -29.51 -16.27
CA PRO A 382 10.94 -30.47 -15.65
C PRO A 382 11.59 -31.86 -15.59
N GLN A 383 11.30 -32.60 -14.51
CA GLN A 383 11.80 -33.97 -14.34
C GLN A 383 10.71 -35.00 -14.65
N PRO A 384 11.05 -36.19 -15.17
CA PRO A 384 10.07 -37.24 -15.48
C PRO A 384 9.16 -37.60 -14.29
N GLU A 385 9.70 -37.62 -13.07
CA GLU A 385 8.96 -37.93 -11.85
C GLU A 385 7.89 -36.88 -11.51
N GLN A 386 8.00 -35.68 -12.07
CA GLN A 386 7.02 -34.60 -11.93
C GLN A 386 5.98 -34.64 -13.06
N ILE A 387 6.40 -35.02 -14.27
CA ILE A 387 5.56 -35.02 -15.47
C ILE A 387 4.53 -36.15 -15.40
N GLU A 388 4.96 -37.37 -15.09
CA GLU A 388 4.09 -38.57 -15.15
C GLU A 388 2.88 -38.49 -14.19
N PRO A 389 3.00 -38.02 -12.93
CA PRO A 389 1.84 -37.85 -12.06
C PRO A 389 0.85 -36.79 -12.57
N LEU A 390 1.35 -35.69 -13.14
CA LEU A 390 0.49 -34.63 -13.68
C LEU A 390 -0.23 -35.07 -14.94
N LEU A 391 0.40 -35.89 -15.78
CA LEU A 391 -0.25 -36.50 -16.95
C LEU A 391 -1.42 -37.40 -16.53
N LYS A 392 -1.18 -38.30 -15.56
CA LYS A 392 -2.22 -39.18 -15.03
C LYS A 392 -3.38 -38.39 -14.42
N LEU A 393 -3.06 -37.33 -13.67
CA LEU A 393 -4.06 -36.43 -13.11
C LEU A 393 -4.86 -35.74 -14.21
N TYR A 394 -4.20 -35.21 -15.24
CA TYR A 394 -4.88 -34.56 -16.35
C TYR A 394 -5.84 -35.52 -17.07
N GLU A 395 -5.42 -36.75 -17.34
CA GLU A 395 -6.26 -37.77 -17.97
C GLU A 395 -7.47 -38.13 -17.11
N SER A 396 -7.29 -38.25 -15.78
CA SER A 396 -8.40 -38.54 -14.86
C SER A 396 -9.39 -37.38 -14.77
N GLU A 397 -8.91 -36.15 -14.65
CA GLU A 397 -9.76 -34.95 -14.60
C GLU A 397 -10.49 -34.72 -15.93
N LEU A 398 -9.82 -34.96 -17.06
CA LEU A 398 -10.46 -34.85 -18.37
C LEU A 398 -11.60 -35.87 -18.53
N ALA A 399 -11.39 -37.12 -18.09
CA ALA A 399 -12.43 -38.15 -18.11
C ALA A 399 -13.61 -37.78 -17.17
N TYR A 400 -13.31 -37.23 -15.99
CA TYR A 400 -14.30 -36.76 -15.04
C TYR A 400 -15.16 -35.63 -15.63
N TYR A 401 -14.54 -34.55 -16.12
CA TYR A 401 -15.27 -33.40 -16.65
C TYR A 401 -15.99 -33.67 -17.98
N LYS A 402 -15.55 -34.67 -18.76
CA LYS A 402 -16.32 -35.15 -19.91
C LYS A 402 -17.62 -35.86 -19.52
N SER A 403 -17.64 -36.52 -18.36
CA SER A 403 -18.85 -37.15 -17.81
C SER A 403 -19.70 -36.20 -16.96
N HIS A 404 -19.14 -35.06 -16.52
CA HIS A 404 -19.80 -34.04 -15.69
C HIS A 404 -19.70 -32.64 -16.32
N PRO A 405 -20.35 -32.39 -17.47
CA PRO A 405 -20.22 -31.14 -18.21
C PRO A 405 -20.75 -29.90 -17.45
N GLU A 406 -21.72 -30.09 -16.54
CA GLU A 406 -22.24 -29.00 -15.69
C GLU A 406 -21.18 -28.50 -14.69
N GLU A 407 -20.43 -29.41 -14.08
CA GLU A 407 -19.33 -29.05 -13.17
C GLU A 407 -18.17 -28.40 -13.91
N ALA A 408 -17.88 -28.86 -15.13
CA ALA A 408 -16.89 -28.22 -16.00
C ALA A 408 -17.30 -26.78 -16.34
N ALA A 409 -18.59 -26.52 -16.61
CA ALA A 409 -19.11 -25.18 -16.83
C ALA A 409 -18.99 -24.31 -15.56
N GLN A 410 -19.40 -24.84 -14.41
CA GLN A 410 -19.33 -24.13 -13.13
C GLN A 410 -17.90 -23.72 -12.75
N LEU A 411 -16.92 -24.60 -12.95
CA LEU A 411 -15.52 -24.30 -12.69
C LEU A 411 -14.99 -23.21 -13.62
N ASN A 412 -15.51 -23.10 -14.85
CA ASN A 412 -15.00 -22.18 -15.87
C ASN A 412 -15.69 -20.80 -15.88
N GLU A 413 -16.93 -20.70 -15.39
CA GLU A 413 -17.75 -19.47 -15.45
C GLU A 413 -17.43 -18.47 -14.33
N ASN A 414 -16.86 -18.93 -13.21
CA ASN A 414 -16.90 -18.18 -11.96
C ASN A 414 -15.85 -17.09 -11.74
N ALA A 415 -14.88 -16.86 -12.65
CA ALA A 415 -13.90 -15.82 -12.34
C ALA A 415 -13.26 -15.06 -13.51
N LEU A 416 -13.29 -15.56 -14.74
CA LEU A 416 -12.69 -14.84 -15.88
C LEU A 416 -13.76 -14.44 -16.89
N ASN A 417 -13.45 -13.43 -17.71
CA ASN A 417 -14.25 -13.06 -18.88
C ASN A 417 -14.79 -14.31 -19.59
N PRO A 418 -16.01 -14.24 -20.16
CA PRO A 418 -16.68 -15.39 -20.75
C PRO A 418 -15.74 -16.13 -21.70
N LEU A 419 -15.70 -17.46 -21.56
CA LEU A 419 -14.94 -18.33 -22.45
C LEU A 419 -15.46 -18.16 -23.88
N SER A 420 -14.55 -18.07 -24.85
CA SER A 420 -14.94 -18.19 -26.25
C SER A 420 -15.38 -19.62 -26.54
N ASP A 421 -16.37 -19.79 -27.42
CA ASP A 421 -16.92 -21.09 -27.84
C ASP A 421 -15.90 -22.03 -28.50
N GLN A 422 -14.69 -21.54 -28.76
CA GLN A 422 -13.58 -22.29 -29.36
C GLN A 422 -12.90 -23.29 -28.41
N TYR A 423 -13.16 -23.21 -27.10
CA TYR A 423 -12.51 -24.09 -26.11
C TYR A 423 -13.41 -25.22 -25.65
N ASP A 424 -12.86 -26.44 -25.57
CA ASP A 424 -13.50 -27.55 -24.85
C ASP A 424 -13.50 -27.23 -23.35
N LYS A 425 -14.71 -27.09 -22.79
CA LYS A 425 -14.91 -26.76 -21.37
C LYS A 425 -14.34 -27.84 -20.45
N ALA A 426 -14.45 -29.11 -20.81
CA ALA A 426 -13.92 -30.21 -20.00
C ALA A 426 -12.39 -30.20 -19.99
N GLU A 427 -11.79 -29.88 -21.14
CA GLU A 427 -10.34 -29.75 -21.26
C GLU A 427 -9.79 -28.59 -20.42
N LEU A 428 -10.42 -27.41 -20.49
CA LEU A 428 -10.01 -26.26 -19.69
C LEU A 428 -10.23 -26.47 -18.18
N ALA A 429 -11.28 -27.20 -17.79
CA ALA A 429 -11.51 -27.56 -16.40
C ALA A 429 -10.35 -28.45 -15.89
N ALA A 430 -9.95 -29.47 -16.65
CA ALA A 430 -8.80 -30.30 -16.31
C ALA A 430 -7.50 -29.47 -16.20
N TRP A 431 -7.23 -28.57 -17.15
CA TRP A 431 -6.06 -27.67 -17.06
C TRP A 431 -6.11 -26.71 -15.87
N THR A 432 -7.30 -26.30 -15.43
CA THR A 432 -7.48 -25.49 -14.22
C THR A 432 -7.07 -26.27 -12.96
N ILE A 433 -7.40 -27.56 -12.88
CA ILE A 433 -6.97 -28.42 -11.77
C ILE A 433 -5.45 -28.60 -11.77
N ILE A 434 -4.84 -28.85 -12.95
CA ILE A 434 -3.38 -28.91 -13.07
C ILE A 434 -2.73 -27.60 -12.62
N ALA A 435 -3.25 -26.46 -13.07
CA ALA A 435 -2.78 -25.14 -12.64
C ALA A 435 -2.91 -24.92 -11.13
N ASN A 436 -4.01 -25.36 -10.51
CA ASN A 436 -4.22 -25.27 -9.07
C ASN A 436 -3.16 -26.07 -8.29
N VAL A 437 -2.88 -27.30 -8.72
CA VAL A 437 -1.82 -28.15 -8.14
C VAL A 437 -0.45 -27.47 -8.28
N LEU A 438 -0.13 -26.94 -9.47
CA LEU A 438 1.14 -26.24 -9.72
C LEU A 438 1.32 -25.03 -8.79
N LEU A 439 0.29 -24.20 -8.64
CA LEU A 439 0.32 -23.01 -7.77
C LEU A 439 0.47 -23.36 -6.28
N ASN A 440 0.07 -24.57 -5.89
CA ASN A 440 0.20 -25.07 -4.52
C ASN A 440 1.57 -25.75 -4.25
N MET A 441 2.37 -26.02 -5.28
CA MET A 441 3.66 -26.69 -5.11
C MET A 441 4.59 -25.89 -4.18
N ASP A 442 5.31 -26.61 -3.32
CA ASP A 442 6.26 -25.98 -2.40
C ASP A 442 7.35 -25.18 -3.15
N GLY A 443 7.78 -25.65 -4.33
CA GLY A 443 8.74 -24.92 -5.18
C GLY A 443 8.20 -23.62 -5.79
N VAL A 444 6.88 -23.42 -5.80
CA VAL A 444 6.24 -22.15 -6.21
C VAL A 444 6.06 -21.24 -5.00
N LEU A 445 5.68 -21.78 -3.85
CA LEU A 445 5.42 -20.99 -2.64
C LEU A 445 6.69 -20.59 -1.87
N THR A 446 7.84 -21.11 -2.26
CA THR A 446 9.11 -20.96 -1.55
C THR A 446 10.15 -20.39 -2.51
N LYS A 447 10.97 -19.44 -2.03
CA LYS A 447 12.18 -19.03 -2.73
C LYS A 447 13.25 -20.08 -2.50
N GLY A 448 13.93 -20.54 -3.55
CA GLY A 448 15.11 -21.40 -3.43
C GLY A 448 15.47 -22.14 -4.69
#